data_AF-H1AEI4-F1
#
_entry.id   AF-H1AEI4-F1
#
_cell.length_a   1.000
_cell.length_b   1.000
_cell.length_c   1.000
_cell.angle_alpha   90.00
_cell.angle_beta   90.00
_cell.angle_gamma   90.00
#
_symmetry.space_group_name_H-M   'P 1'
#
loop_
_entity.id
_entity.type
_entity.pdbx_description
1 polymer ?
#
loop_
_entity_poly.entity_id
_entity_poly.type
_entity_poly.pdbx_seq_one_letter_code
_entity_poly.pdbx_strand_id
1 'polypeptide(L)'
;VAFCIHNIAYQGRFAFADFSLLNLPDEFKSSFDFIDGYDKPVKGRKINWMKAGILESDKILTVSPYYAQELVSSKDKGVELDNIIRKTGILGIVNGMDVQEWNPLTDNYIATKFDASTVMDAKPLLKEALQAEVGLTVDRNIPLIGFIGRLEEQKGSDILVEAIPQLIKENVQIVIL
;
A
#
# COMPACT_ATOMS: atom_id res chain seq x y z
N VAL A 1 5.58 -17.77 17.21
CA VAL A 1 5.63 -17.16 15.87
C VAL A 1 5.00 -15.77 15.91
N ALA A 2 5.62 -14.78 15.26
CA ALA A 2 4.98 -13.49 14.99
C ALA A 2 4.70 -13.38 13.48
N PHE A 3 3.50 -12.98 13.10
CA PHE A 3 3.08 -12.85 11.70
C PHE A 3 2.81 -11.37 11.36
N CYS A 4 3.47 -10.86 10.33
CA CYS A 4 3.37 -9.45 9.93
C CYS A 4 2.56 -9.29 8.65
N ILE A 5 1.46 -8.54 8.73
CA ILE A 5 0.63 -8.18 7.58
C ILE A 5 1.20 -6.92 6.93
N HIS A 6 1.86 -7.08 5.79
CA HIS A 6 2.40 -5.96 5.00
C HIS A 6 1.36 -5.37 4.03
N ASN A 7 0.48 -6.20 3.47
CA ASN A 7 -0.61 -5.77 2.62
C ASN A 7 -1.77 -6.79 2.71
N ILE A 8 -2.93 -6.34 3.19
CA ILE A 8 -4.12 -7.18 3.40
C ILE A 8 -4.78 -7.67 2.10
N ALA A 9 -4.50 -7.04 0.95
CA ALA A 9 -5.13 -7.38 -0.32
C ALA A 9 -4.72 -8.77 -0.84
N TYR A 10 -3.49 -9.21 -0.51
CA TYR A 10 -2.92 -10.47 -1.02
C TYR A 10 -2.91 -11.54 0.07
N GLN A 11 -4.02 -12.27 0.19
CA GLN A 11 -4.23 -13.21 1.31
C GLN A 11 -3.85 -14.67 1.02
N GLY A 12 -3.54 -15.00 -0.25
CA GLY A 12 -3.36 -16.39 -0.67
C GLY A 12 -4.66 -17.19 -0.58
N ARG A 13 -5.67 -16.79 -1.39
CA ARG A 13 -6.98 -17.47 -1.48
C ARG A 13 -6.91 -18.56 -2.56
N PHE A 14 -7.03 -19.84 -2.18
CA PHE A 14 -6.98 -20.98 -3.10
C PHE A 14 -8.22 -21.88 -2.99
N ALA A 15 -8.40 -22.83 -3.90
CA ALA A 15 -9.54 -23.75 -3.84
C ALA A 15 -9.47 -24.58 -2.56
N PHE A 16 -10.63 -24.82 -1.92
CA PHE A 16 -10.66 -25.55 -0.65
C PHE A 16 -10.13 -27.00 -0.78
N ALA A 17 -10.31 -27.61 -1.95
CA ALA A 17 -9.82 -28.96 -2.25
C ALA A 17 -8.28 -29.08 -2.20
N ASP A 18 -7.56 -27.98 -2.43
CA ASP A 18 -6.10 -27.95 -2.52
C ASP A 18 -5.42 -28.06 -1.14
N PHE A 19 -6.18 -28.04 -0.03
CA PHE A 19 -5.60 -28.18 1.32
C PHE A 19 -4.74 -29.45 1.46
N SER A 20 -5.15 -30.54 0.82
CA SER A 20 -4.40 -31.82 0.86
C SER A 20 -2.98 -31.69 0.28
N LEU A 21 -2.75 -30.75 -0.64
CA LEU A 21 -1.44 -30.50 -1.24
C LEU A 21 -0.44 -29.87 -0.25
N LEU A 22 -0.93 -29.27 0.84
CA LEU A 22 -0.09 -28.65 1.87
C LEU A 22 0.59 -29.69 2.77
N ASN A 23 0.18 -30.95 2.73
CA ASN A 23 0.66 -32.03 3.60
C ASN A 23 0.60 -31.68 5.10
N LEU A 24 -0.42 -30.90 5.50
CA LEU A 24 -0.67 -30.52 6.88
C LEU A 24 -1.72 -31.45 7.53
N PRO A 25 -1.62 -31.70 8.85
CA PRO A 25 -2.68 -32.38 9.60
C PRO A 25 -4.05 -31.68 9.44
N ASP A 26 -5.12 -32.47 9.43
CA ASP A 26 -6.50 -31.97 9.24
C ASP A 26 -6.95 -31.02 10.37
N GLU A 27 -6.32 -31.04 11.54
CA GLU A 27 -6.62 -30.13 12.65
C GLU A 27 -6.44 -28.65 12.28
N PHE A 28 -5.45 -28.34 11.42
CA PHE A 28 -5.18 -26.98 10.94
C PHE A 28 -6.15 -26.52 9.87
N LYS A 29 -6.92 -27.43 9.26
CA LYS A 29 -7.82 -27.12 8.13
C LYS A 29 -8.83 -26.03 8.46
N SER A 30 -9.30 -25.99 9.70
CA SER A 30 -10.23 -24.97 10.20
C SER A 30 -9.63 -23.56 10.17
N SER A 31 -8.33 -23.44 10.39
CA SER A 31 -7.60 -22.17 10.33
C SER A 31 -7.45 -21.65 8.91
N PHE A 32 -7.34 -22.54 7.93
CA PHE A 32 -7.34 -22.17 6.51
C PHE A 32 -8.75 -21.91 5.95
N ASP A 33 -9.79 -22.53 6.51
CA ASP A 33 -11.15 -22.47 5.95
C ASP A 33 -11.71 -21.03 5.91
N PHE A 34 -12.10 -20.58 4.73
CA PHE A 34 -12.49 -19.20 4.47
C PHE A 34 -13.64 -19.14 3.47
N ILE A 35 -14.63 -18.28 3.73
CA ILE A 35 -15.70 -17.98 2.79
C ILE A 35 -15.37 -16.67 2.08
N ASP A 36 -15.04 -16.80 0.80
CA ASP A 36 -14.72 -15.69 -0.08
C ASP A 36 -15.99 -15.08 -0.69
N GLY A 37 -15.96 -13.76 -0.94
CA GLY A 37 -16.98 -13.03 -1.68
C GLY A 37 -18.29 -12.79 -0.92
N TYR A 38 -18.26 -11.93 0.10
CA TYR A 38 -19.50 -11.58 0.82
C TYR A 38 -20.37 -10.56 0.09
N ASP A 39 -19.81 -9.75 -0.81
CA ASP A 39 -20.54 -8.74 -1.60
C ASP A 39 -20.16 -8.79 -3.10
N LYS A 40 -19.55 -9.90 -3.53
CA LYS A 40 -19.12 -10.15 -4.92
C LYS A 40 -19.99 -11.23 -5.56
N PRO A 41 -20.15 -11.23 -6.90
CA PRO A 41 -21.03 -12.17 -7.60
C PRO A 41 -20.61 -13.64 -7.47
N VAL A 42 -19.41 -13.91 -6.97
CA VAL A 42 -18.88 -15.26 -6.77
C VAL A 42 -18.57 -15.46 -5.29
N LYS A 43 -19.47 -16.15 -4.59
CA LYS A 43 -19.24 -16.65 -3.23
C LYS A 43 -18.69 -18.06 -3.30
N GLY A 44 -17.65 -18.36 -2.52
CA GLY A 44 -17.05 -19.70 -2.56
C GLY A 44 -16.23 -20.05 -1.32
N ARG A 45 -16.24 -21.33 -0.96
CA ARG A 45 -15.34 -21.85 0.07
C ARG A 45 -13.93 -21.96 -0.50
N LYS A 46 -12.96 -21.43 0.24
CA LYS A 46 -11.54 -21.34 -0.12
C LYS A 46 -10.69 -21.75 1.07
N ILE A 47 -9.41 -22.03 0.81
CA ILE A 47 -8.38 -21.90 1.84
C ILE A 47 -7.77 -20.50 1.76
N ASN A 48 -7.40 -19.94 2.92
CA ASN A 48 -6.81 -18.61 3.05
C ASN A 48 -5.57 -18.68 3.95
N TRP A 49 -4.40 -18.46 3.35
CA TRP A 49 -3.12 -18.61 4.03
C TRP A 49 -2.89 -17.51 5.07
N MET A 50 -3.28 -16.27 4.77
CA MET A 50 -3.17 -15.18 5.73
C MET A 50 -4.05 -15.40 6.95
N LYS A 51 -5.29 -15.90 6.76
CA LYS A 51 -6.18 -16.27 7.86
C LYS A 51 -5.52 -17.32 8.77
N ALA A 52 -4.93 -18.36 8.19
CA ALA A 52 -4.22 -19.37 8.96
C ALA A 52 -3.03 -18.76 9.71
N GLY A 53 -2.22 -17.93 9.05
CA GLY A 53 -1.11 -17.21 9.70
C GLY A 53 -1.54 -16.33 10.87
N ILE A 54 -2.72 -15.71 10.78
CA ILE A 54 -3.31 -14.91 11.87
C ILE A 54 -3.76 -15.79 13.05
N LEU A 55 -4.41 -16.92 12.78
CA LEU A 55 -4.96 -17.78 13.83
C LEU A 55 -3.89 -18.62 14.54
N GLU A 56 -2.85 -19.03 13.82
CA GLU A 56 -1.79 -19.92 14.33
C GLU A 56 -0.57 -19.18 14.91
N SER A 57 -0.58 -17.85 14.95
CA SER A 57 0.55 -17.06 15.46
C SER A 57 0.28 -16.49 16.85
N ASP A 58 1.34 -16.36 17.67
CA ASP A 58 1.26 -15.78 19.02
C ASP A 58 1.08 -14.26 18.99
N LYS A 59 1.57 -13.60 17.93
CA LYS A 59 1.50 -12.14 17.76
C LYS A 59 1.27 -11.75 16.31
N ILE A 60 0.35 -10.82 16.11
CA ILE A 60 0.02 -10.25 14.80
C ILE A 60 0.51 -8.82 14.74
N LEU A 61 1.30 -8.53 13.71
CA LEU A 61 1.91 -7.22 13.48
C LEU A 61 1.42 -6.64 12.16
N THR A 62 1.51 -5.32 12.01
CA THR A 62 1.39 -4.63 10.72
C THR A 62 2.22 -3.36 10.70
N VAL A 63 2.26 -2.71 9.54
CA VAL A 63 3.25 -1.70 9.14
C VAL A 63 2.94 -0.26 9.61
N SER A 64 1.81 -0.05 10.32
CA SER A 64 1.58 1.20 11.06
C SER A 64 0.46 1.06 12.10
N PRO A 65 0.50 1.84 13.21
CA PRO A 65 -0.57 1.87 14.21
C PRO A 65 -1.94 2.25 13.62
N TYR A 66 -1.97 3.20 12.68
CA TYR A 66 -3.22 3.61 12.05
C TYR A 66 -3.77 2.52 11.13
N TYR A 67 -2.92 1.88 10.34
CA TYR A 67 -3.33 0.77 9.48
C TYR A 67 -3.90 -0.40 10.29
N ALA A 68 -3.33 -0.68 11.47
CA ALA A 68 -3.89 -1.66 12.40
C ALA A 68 -5.35 -1.34 12.79
N GLN A 69 -5.68 -0.07 13.03
CA GLN A 69 -7.05 0.38 13.31
C GLN A 69 -7.95 0.26 12.08
N GLU A 70 -7.43 0.60 10.90
CA GLU A 70 -8.17 0.50 9.65
C GLU A 70 -8.57 -0.93 9.33
N LEU A 71 -7.65 -1.88 9.47
CA LEU A 71 -7.89 -3.31 9.20
C LEU A 71 -9.04 -3.88 10.03
N VAL A 72 -9.25 -3.37 11.24
CA VAL A 72 -10.34 -3.80 12.12
C VAL A 72 -11.56 -2.88 12.07
N SER A 73 -11.55 -1.82 11.27
CA SER A 73 -12.63 -0.83 11.27
C SER A 73 -13.83 -1.26 10.44
N SER A 74 -13.61 -1.93 9.31
CA SER A 74 -14.66 -2.41 8.44
C SER A 74 -14.23 -3.64 7.64
N LYS A 75 -15.22 -4.34 7.11
CA LYS A 75 -15.03 -5.51 6.27
C LYS A 75 -14.23 -5.23 5.00
N ASP A 76 -14.52 -4.10 4.34
CA ASP A 76 -13.86 -3.72 3.09
C ASP A 76 -12.38 -3.41 3.33
N LYS A 77 -12.08 -2.71 4.44
CA LYS A 77 -10.70 -2.36 4.82
C LYS A 77 -9.90 -3.57 5.29
N GLY A 78 -10.52 -4.48 6.05
CA GLY A 78 -9.90 -5.74 6.47
C GLY A 78 -9.97 -6.85 5.42
N VAL A 79 -10.58 -6.59 4.27
CA VAL A 79 -10.79 -7.54 3.16
C VAL A 79 -11.27 -8.89 3.70
N GLU A 80 -12.39 -8.84 4.43
CA GLU A 80 -13.09 -9.96 5.09
C GLU A 80 -12.33 -10.69 6.22
N LEU A 81 -11.15 -10.20 6.62
CA LEU A 81 -10.41 -10.68 7.79
C LEU A 81 -10.56 -9.77 9.02
N ASP A 82 -11.29 -8.65 8.89
CA ASP A 82 -11.48 -7.63 9.93
C ASP A 82 -11.89 -8.21 11.29
N ASN A 83 -12.86 -9.12 11.31
CA ASN A 83 -13.39 -9.71 12.53
C ASN A 83 -12.40 -10.68 13.18
N ILE A 84 -11.61 -11.40 12.39
CA ILE A 84 -10.61 -12.33 12.91
C ILE A 84 -9.47 -11.52 13.52
N ILE A 85 -8.97 -10.51 12.81
CA ILE A 85 -7.92 -9.61 13.28
C ILE A 85 -8.37 -8.89 14.57
N ARG A 86 -9.62 -8.44 14.65
CA ARG A 86 -10.18 -7.81 15.86
C ARG A 86 -10.16 -8.75 17.07
N LYS A 87 -10.44 -10.03 16.87
CA LYS A 87 -10.47 -11.04 17.95
C LYS A 87 -9.07 -11.42 18.44
N THR A 88 -8.11 -11.56 17.53
CA THR A 88 -6.73 -11.91 17.87
C THR A 88 -5.94 -10.71 18.41
N GLY A 89 -6.37 -9.50 18.08
CA GLY A 89 -5.61 -8.27 18.30
C GLY A 89 -4.49 -8.13 17.26
N ILE A 90 -4.09 -6.88 17.01
CA ILE A 90 -3.03 -6.55 16.07
C ILE A 90 -2.25 -5.33 16.56
N LEU A 91 -0.92 -5.37 16.42
CA LEU A 91 -0.04 -4.27 16.76
C LEU A 91 0.53 -3.64 15.49
N GLY A 92 0.36 -2.35 15.33
CA GLY A 92 0.98 -1.60 14.23
C GLY A 92 2.31 -0.99 14.65
N ILE A 93 3.34 -1.16 13.83
CA ILE A 93 4.67 -0.58 14.02
C ILE A 93 5.06 0.12 12.71
N VAL A 94 5.42 1.40 12.79
CA VAL A 94 5.74 2.22 11.63
C VAL A 94 7.00 1.68 10.94
N ASN A 95 6.95 1.50 9.63
CA ASN A 95 8.12 1.16 8.83
C ASN A 95 9.19 2.25 8.84
N GLY A 96 10.45 1.84 8.81
CA GLY A 96 11.55 2.72 8.41
C GLY A 96 11.65 2.86 6.89
N MET A 97 12.67 3.60 6.45
CA MET A 97 13.09 3.74 5.06
C MET A 97 14.61 3.61 5.00
N ASP A 98 15.14 3.10 3.88
CA ASP A 98 16.59 3.07 3.65
C ASP A 98 17.10 4.48 3.34
N VAL A 99 17.80 5.07 4.31
CA VAL A 99 18.36 6.43 4.21
C VAL A 99 19.71 6.49 3.49
N GLN A 100 20.25 5.36 3.01
CA GLN A 100 21.40 5.34 2.12
C GLN A 100 20.93 5.41 0.67
N GLU A 101 19.86 4.66 0.34
CA GLU A 101 19.22 4.71 -0.96
C GLU A 101 18.48 6.04 -1.18
N TRP A 102 17.63 6.43 -0.24
CA TRP A 102 16.79 7.63 -0.34
C TRP A 102 17.41 8.80 0.42
N ASN A 103 18.44 9.40 -0.15
CA ASN A 103 19.17 10.50 0.48
C ASN A 103 19.47 11.66 -0.48
N PRO A 104 18.82 12.83 -0.31
CA PRO A 104 19.01 13.96 -1.21
C PRO A 104 20.43 14.56 -1.18
N LEU A 105 21.26 14.24 -0.18
CA LEU A 105 22.66 14.65 -0.14
C LEU A 105 23.58 13.78 -1.01
N THR A 106 23.17 12.56 -1.33
CA THR A 106 24.02 11.57 -2.03
C THR A 106 23.39 10.97 -3.27
N ASP A 107 22.09 11.19 -3.50
CA ASP A 107 21.34 10.68 -4.64
C ASP A 107 22.00 11.10 -5.97
N ASN A 108 22.27 10.12 -6.81
CA ASN A 108 22.96 10.30 -8.10
C ASN A 108 21.98 10.54 -9.26
N TYR A 109 20.68 10.40 -9.04
CA TYR A 109 19.64 10.61 -10.04
C TYR A 109 19.11 12.04 -10.06
N ILE A 110 19.40 12.84 -9.04
CA ILE A 110 19.03 14.26 -8.98
C ILE A 110 20.21 15.16 -9.35
N ALA A 111 19.95 16.18 -10.17
CA ALA A 111 20.99 17.08 -10.66
C ALA A 111 21.61 17.95 -9.54
N THR A 112 20.82 18.29 -8.53
CA THR A 112 21.22 19.15 -7.41
C THR A 112 20.94 18.44 -6.09
N LYS A 113 22.01 18.12 -5.36
CA LYS A 113 21.95 17.54 -4.01
C LYS A 113 21.61 18.60 -2.97
N PHE A 114 20.89 18.23 -1.92
CA PHE A 114 20.44 19.18 -0.91
C PHE A 114 20.21 18.55 0.46
N ASP A 115 20.18 19.42 1.48
CA ASP A 115 19.72 19.11 2.83
C ASP A 115 18.62 20.08 3.28
N ALA A 116 18.23 20.00 4.56
CA ALA A 116 17.20 20.85 5.13
C ALA A 116 17.50 22.36 5.05
N SER A 117 18.78 22.75 4.97
CA SER A 117 19.21 24.16 4.89
C SER A 117 19.22 24.70 3.46
N THR A 118 19.47 23.84 2.46
CA THR A 118 19.57 24.24 1.04
C THR A 118 18.36 23.84 0.20
N VAL A 119 17.38 23.16 0.79
CA VAL A 119 16.17 22.63 0.11
C VAL A 119 15.42 23.69 -0.70
N MET A 120 15.35 24.93 -0.19
CA MET A 120 14.60 26.02 -0.84
C MET A 120 15.28 26.53 -2.11
N ASP A 121 16.59 26.39 -2.23
CA ASP A 121 17.35 26.76 -3.42
C ASP A 121 17.43 25.60 -4.43
N ALA A 122 17.55 24.37 -3.93
CA ALA A 122 17.72 23.19 -4.75
C ALA A 122 16.42 22.68 -5.41
N LYS A 123 15.30 22.60 -4.67
CA LYS A 123 14.05 22.04 -5.19
C LYS A 123 13.49 22.79 -6.41
N PRO A 124 13.57 24.13 -6.52
CA PRO A 124 13.20 24.83 -7.75
C PRO A 124 14.00 24.38 -8.97
N LEU A 125 15.31 24.16 -8.84
CA LEU A 125 16.17 23.67 -9.93
C LEU A 125 15.80 22.24 -10.33
N LEU A 126 15.56 21.37 -9.34
CA LEU A 126 15.12 19.99 -9.60
C LEU A 126 13.75 19.95 -10.29
N LYS A 127 12.85 20.86 -9.92
CA LYS A 127 11.54 20.98 -10.55
C LYS A 127 11.65 21.44 -12.00
N GLU A 128 12.49 22.43 -12.29
CA GLU A 128 12.73 22.89 -13.67
C GLU A 128 13.34 21.78 -14.54
N ALA A 129 14.28 21.00 -13.97
CA ALA A 129 14.85 19.84 -14.64
C ALA A 129 13.79 18.78 -14.94
N LEU A 130 12.94 18.43 -13.97
CA LEU A 130 11.83 17.51 -14.17
C LEU A 130 10.86 18.02 -15.24
N GLN A 131 10.44 19.30 -15.16
CA GLN A 131 9.55 19.91 -16.15
C GLN A 131 10.13 19.79 -17.57
N ALA A 132 11.42 20.06 -17.75
CA ALA A 132 12.10 19.92 -19.03
C ALA A 132 12.15 18.47 -19.51
N GLU A 133 12.45 17.52 -18.61
CA GLU A 133 12.53 16.09 -18.93
C GLU A 133 11.19 15.51 -19.40
N VAL A 134 10.09 15.93 -18.77
CA VAL A 134 8.73 15.44 -19.11
C VAL A 134 8.02 16.32 -20.14
N GLY A 135 8.68 17.33 -20.71
CA GLY A 135 8.15 18.19 -21.78
C GLY A 135 7.06 19.17 -21.33
N LEU A 136 7.03 19.52 -20.05
CA LEU A 136 6.14 20.56 -19.51
C LEU A 136 6.78 21.96 -19.64
N THR A 137 5.95 23.01 -19.54
CA THR A 137 6.45 24.38 -19.44
C THR A 137 7.37 24.51 -18.22
N VAL A 138 8.62 24.93 -18.47
CA VAL A 138 9.62 25.15 -17.43
C VAL A 138 9.31 26.47 -16.72
N ASP A 139 8.71 26.38 -15.54
CA ASP A 139 8.41 27.51 -14.67
C ASP A 139 8.35 27.04 -13.21
N ARG A 140 9.31 27.50 -12.40
CA ARG A 140 9.40 27.20 -10.97
C ARG A 140 8.19 27.67 -10.18
N ASN A 141 7.40 28.62 -10.67
CA ASN A 141 6.24 29.18 -9.97
C ASN A 141 4.95 28.38 -10.17
N ILE A 142 4.84 27.56 -11.22
CA ILE A 142 3.65 26.74 -11.50
C ILE A 142 3.64 25.51 -10.59
N PRO A 143 2.72 25.31 -9.65
CA PRO A 143 2.71 24.14 -8.77
C PRO A 143 2.74 22.81 -9.54
N LEU A 144 3.55 21.85 -9.06
CA LEU A 144 3.69 20.53 -9.69
C LEU A 144 3.14 19.43 -8.78
N ILE A 145 2.09 18.81 -9.31
CA ILE A 145 1.39 17.57 -9.03
C ILE A 145 2.20 16.28 -9.21
N GLY A 146 2.68 15.57 -8.18
CA GLY A 146 3.33 14.26 -8.38
C GLY A 146 2.48 13.10 -7.87
N PHE A 147 2.09 12.16 -8.74
CA PHE A 147 1.57 10.85 -8.34
C PHE A 147 2.57 9.77 -8.75
N ILE A 148 3.02 8.95 -7.79
CA ILE A 148 3.92 7.83 -8.05
C ILE A 148 3.33 6.58 -7.39
N GLY A 149 2.98 5.57 -8.19
CA GLY A 149 2.46 4.33 -7.63
C GLY A 149 1.80 3.41 -8.65
N ARG A 150 1.58 2.16 -8.23
CA ARG A 150 0.82 1.19 -9.03
C ARG A 150 -0.58 1.72 -9.31
N LEU A 151 -1.04 1.59 -10.55
CA LEU A 151 -2.38 1.94 -10.98
C LEU A 151 -3.39 0.86 -10.55
N GLU A 152 -3.60 0.80 -9.23
CA GLU A 152 -4.55 -0.09 -8.58
C GLU A 152 -5.50 0.73 -7.72
N GLU A 153 -6.73 0.25 -7.55
CA GLU A 153 -7.79 0.89 -6.76
C GLU A 153 -7.32 1.24 -5.33
N GLN A 154 -6.48 0.39 -4.72
CA GLN A 154 -5.90 0.65 -3.39
C GLN A 154 -5.08 1.96 -3.33
N LYS A 155 -4.55 2.43 -4.47
CA LYS A 155 -3.77 3.67 -4.57
C LYS A 155 -4.61 4.87 -4.99
N GLY A 156 -5.91 4.69 -5.22
CA GLY A 156 -6.83 5.77 -5.56
C GLY A 156 -6.59 6.38 -6.94
N SER A 157 -6.10 5.58 -7.91
CA SER A 157 -5.87 6.07 -9.27
C SER A 157 -7.16 6.51 -9.96
N ASP A 158 -8.27 5.86 -9.64
CA ASP A 158 -9.63 6.25 -10.00
C ASP A 158 -10.00 7.64 -9.46
N ILE A 159 -9.76 7.87 -8.16
CA ILE A 159 -10.00 9.17 -7.50
C ILE A 159 -9.16 10.27 -8.15
N LEU A 160 -7.89 9.99 -8.46
CA LEU A 160 -7.01 10.94 -9.14
C LEU A 160 -7.58 11.34 -10.50
N VAL A 161 -7.98 10.36 -11.32
CA VAL A 161 -8.54 10.62 -12.65
C VAL A 161 -9.82 11.46 -12.58
N GLU A 162 -10.69 11.20 -11.61
CA GLU A 162 -11.89 12.02 -11.38
C GLU A 162 -11.59 13.45 -10.92
N ALA A 163 -10.48 13.64 -10.20
CA ALA A 163 -10.06 14.95 -9.70
C ALA A 163 -9.36 15.82 -10.77
N ILE A 164 -8.68 15.22 -11.75
CA ILE A 164 -7.91 15.94 -12.78
C ILE A 164 -8.71 17.06 -13.47
N PRO A 165 -9.96 16.84 -13.97
CA PRO A 165 -10.75 17.90 -14.63
C PRO A 165 -11.01 19.14 -13.75
N GLN A 166 -11.00 18.98 -12.43
CA GLN A 166 -11.12 20.10 -11.49
C GLN A 166 -9.77 20.79 -11.28
N LEU A 167 -8.69 20.01 -11.13
CA LEU A 167 -7.34 20.52 -10.90
C LEU A 167 -6.82 21.34 -12.09
N ILE A 168 -7.07 20.91 -13.32
CA ILE A 168 -6.58 21.60 -14.53
C ILE A 168 -7.28 22.94 -14.82
N LYS A 169 -8.27 23.33 -14.00
CA LYS A 169 -8.85 24.68 -14.04
C LYS A 169 -7.91 25.71 -13.42
N GLU A 170 -7.00 25.25 -12.55
CA GLU A 170 -5.95 26.05 -11.95
C GLU A 170 -4.68 26.01 -12.79
N ASN A 171 -3.80 26.98 -12.61
CA ASN A 171 -2.49 26.99 -13.27
C ASN A 171 -1.53 26.01 -12.55
N VAL A 172 -1.72 24.71 -12.77
CA VAL A 172 -0.95 23.62 -12.17
C VAL A 172 -0.49 22.62 -13.22
N GLN A 173 0.54 21.86 -12.88
CA GLN A 173 1.05 20.74 -13.68
C GLN A 173 0.85 19.43 -12.92
N ILE A 174 0.67 18.32 -13.64
CA ILE A 174 0.51 16.99 -13.04
C ILE A 174 1.43 16.01 -13.77
N VAL A 175 2.20 15.23 -13.01
CA VAL A 175 3.07 14.15 -13.45
C VAL A 175 2.60 12.87 -12.75
N ILE A 176 2.34 11.82 -13.53
CA ILE A 176 1.86 10.52 -13.06
C ILE A 176 2.90 9.48 -13.50
N LEU A 177 3.48 8.76 -12.55
CA LEU A 177 4.54 7.75 -12.72
C LEU A 177 4.14 6.39 -12.16
#